data_AF-A0AA88V5J2-F1
#
_entry.id   AF-A0AA88V5J2-F1
#
_cell.length_a   1.000
_cell.length_b   1.000
_cell.length_c   1.000
_cell.angle_alpha   90.00
_cell.angle_beta   90.00
_cell.angle_gamma   90.00
#
_symmetry.space_group_name_H-M   'P 1'
#
loop_
_entity.id
_entity.type
_entity.pdbx_description
1 polymer ?
#
loop_
_entity_poly.entity_id
_entity_poly.type
_entity_poly.pdbx_seq_one_letter_code
_entity_poly.pdbx_strand_id
1 'polypeptide(L)'
;MEIKYMLSNPTAVKTFSDSGILTKESPWEVAEMSDIVITMLPSSSHVSDVYTGPNGLLHHGNLLRPWLFIDSSTIDPQTSRRISAMVSKCALKEKKAFILQPQGSKLKKLNG
;
A
#
# COMPACT_ATOMS: atom_id res chain seq x y z
N MET A 1 10.93 10.92 2.04
CA MET A 1 9.63 10.38 1.59
C MET A 1 9.94 9.22 0.66
N GLU A 2 9.44 8.02 0.96
CA GLU A 2 9.69 6.81 0.15
C GLU A 2 8.39 6.44 -0.56
N ILE A 3 8.44 6.34 -1.89
CA ILE A 3 7.27 6.04 -2.72
C ILE A 3 7.34 4.56 -3.11
N LYS A 4 6.24 3.83 -2.89
CA LYS A 4 6.06 2.46 -3.34
C LYS A 4 5.03 2.44 -4.45
N TYR A 5 5.29 1.63 -5.48
CA TYR A 5 4.41 1.49 -6.63
C TYR A 5 3.86 0.07 -6.68
N MET A 6 2.65 -0.05 -7.23
CA MET A 6 2.12 -1.31 -7.70
C MET A 6 1.57 -1.07 -9.10
N LEU A 7 1.98 -1.93 -10.03
CA LEU A 7 1.58 -1.87 -11.43
C LEU A 7 1.20 -3.29 -11.85
N SER A 8 0.10 -3.44 -12.58
CA SER A 8 -0.33 -4.76 -13.08
C SER A 8 0.44 -5.21 -14.33
N ASN A 9 1.10 -4.28 -15.03
CA ASN A 9 1.89 -4.59 -16.23
C ASN A 9 3.31 -5.04 -15.82
N PRO A 10 3.71 -6.30 -16.08
CA PRO A 10 5.02 -6.82 -15.65
C PRO A 10 6.22 -6.10 -16.25
N THR A 11 6.10 -5.61 -17.49
CA THR A 11 7.16 -4.82 -18.14
C THR A 11 7.35 -3.50 -17.41
N ALA A 12 6.24 -2.82 -17.06
CA ALA A 12 6.30 -1.57 -16.32
C ALA A 12 6.85 -1.77 -14.90
N VAL A 13 6.44 -2.85 -14.21
CA VAL A 13 7.04 -3.25 -12.92
C VAL A 13 8.56 -3.36 -13.06
N LYS A 14 9.03 -4.17 -14.01
CA LYS A 14 10.46 -4.38 -14.24
C LYS A 14 11.21 -3.07 -14.50
N THR A 15 10.69 -2.20 -15.37
CA THR A 15 11.32 -0.90 -15.66
C THR A 15 11.45 -0.03 -14.40
N PHE A 16 10.43 -0.02 -13.53
CA PHE A 16 10.46 0.74 -12.30
C PHE A 16 11.44 0.12 -11.30
N SER A 17 11.39 -1.20 -11.10
CA SER A 17 12.32 -1.92 -10.22
C SER A 17 13.78 -1.75 -10.64
N ASP A 18 14.08 -1.86 -11.94
CA ASP A 18 15.42 -1.65 -12.50
C ASP A 18 15.93 -0.21 -12.28
N SER A 19 15.00 0.75 -12.13
CA SER A 19 15.30 2.15 -11.81
C SER A 19 15.44 2.42 -10.31
N GLY A 20 15.44 1.37 -9.48
CA GLY A 20 15.58 1.46 -8.01
C GLY A 20 14.28 1.84 -7.28
N ILE A 21 13.14 1.81 -7.97
CA ILE A 21 11.83 2.11 -7.38
C ILE A 21 11.28 0.84 -6.70
N LEU A 22 10.81 0.98 -5.46
CA LEU A 22 10.22 -0.14 -4.73
C LEU A 22 8.84 -0.48 -5.29
N THR A 23 8.71 -1.70 -5.81
CA THR A 23 7.47 -2.27 -6.34
C THR A 23 6.89 -3.30 -5.38
N LYS A 24 5.56 -3.46 -5.40
CA LYS A 24 4.80 -4.46 -4.66
C LYS A 24 3.92 -5.27 -5.59
N GLU A 25 3.56 -6.48 -5.15
CA GLU A 25 2.81 -7.44 -5.95
C GLU A 25 1.30 -7.34 -5.71
N SER A 26 0.87 -6.62 -4.66
CA SER A 26 -0.56 -6.42 -4.37
C SER A 26 -0.88 -5.07 -3.73
N PRO A 27 -2.14 -4.60 -3.84
CA PRO A 27 -2.57 -3.38 -3.16
C PRO A 27 -2.40 -3.46 -1.65
N TRP A 28 -2.70 -4.63 -1.06
CA TRP A 28 -2.52 -4.89 0.37
C TRP A 28 -1.08 -4.68 0.84
N GLU A 29 -0.09 -5.18 0.11
CA GLU A 29 1.33 -4.98 0.46
C GLU A 29 1.74 -3.51 0.44
N VAL A 30 1.20 -2.73 -0.51
CA VAL A 30 1.38 -1.28 -0.54
C VAL A 30 0.76 -0.66 0.70
N ALA A 31 -0.46 -1.05 1.06
CA ALA A 31 -1.20 -0.51 2.19
C ALA A 31 -0.50 -0.75 3.54
N GLU A 32 0.00 -1.96 3.80
CA GLU A 32 0.70 -2.28 5.06
C GLU A 32 2.01 -1.50 5.26
N MET A 33 2.63 -1.04 4.16
CA MET A 33 3.93 -0.37 4.16
C MET A 33 3.84 1.14 3.90
N SER A 34 2.64 1.70 3.81
CA SER A 34 2.43 3.11 3.46
C SER A 34 1.51 3.82 4.45
N ASP A 35 1.81 5.07 4.77
CA ASP A 35 0.93 5.91 5.58
C ASP A 35 -0.15 6.60 4.73
N ILE A 36 0.11 6.74 3.43
CA ILE A 36 -0.77 7.36 2.41
C ILE A 36 -0.75 6.46 1.17
N VAL A 37 -1.91 6.20 0.58
CA VAL A 37 -2.05 5.50 -0.72
C VAL A 37 -2.79 6.39 -1.70
N ILE A 38 -2.24 6.48 -2.92
CA ILE A 38 -2.86 7.17 -4.06
C ILE A 38 -3.20 6.13 -5.11
N THR A 39 -4.45 6.07 -5.56
CA THR A 39 -4.89 5.24 -6.68
C THR A 39 -5.18 6.09 -7.91
N MET A 40 -4.80 5.58 -9.09
CA MET A 40 -5.04 6.19 -10.39
C MET A 40 -5.28 5.07 -11.41
N LEU A 41 -6.53 4.67 -11.56
CA LEU A 41 -6.90 3.43 -12.25
C LEU A 41 -7.85 3.70 -13.44
N PRO A 42 -7.91 2.79 -14.42
CA PRO A 42 -8.62 3.07 -15.69
C PRO A 42 -10.15 3.10 -15.58
N SER A 43 -10.75 2.48 -14.56
CA SER A 43 -12.22 2.38 -14.45
C SER A 43 -12.70 2.09 -13.03
N SER A 44 -14.00 2.27 -12.80
CA SER A 44 -14.68 1.95 -11.54
C SER A 44 -14.52 0.47 -11.12
N SER A 45 -14.45 -0.47 -12.07
CA SER A 45 -14.26 -1.89 -11.77
C SER A 45 -12.86 -2.16 -11.23
N HIS A 46 -11.83 -1.56 -11.81
CA HIS A 46 -10.45 -1.65 -11.30
C HIS A 46 -10.33 -1.02 -9.92
N VAL A 47 -10.97 0.12 -9.69
CA VAL A 47 -10.99 0.75 -8.36
C VAL A 47 -11.68 -0.15 -7.33
N SER A 48 -12.84 -0.71 -7.66
CA SER A 48 -13.56 -1.62 -6.75
C SER A 48 -12.72 -2.85 -6.40
N ASP A 49 -12.04 -3.44 -7.38
CA ASP A 49 -11.16 -4.60 -7.18
C ASP A 49 -9.92 -4.25 -6.33
N VAL A 50 -9.25 -3.14 -6.61
CA VAL A 50 -8.09 -2.70 -5.82
C VAL A 50 -8.44 -2.43 -4.36
N TYR A 51 -9.64 -1.92 -4.07
CA TYR A 51 -10.06 -1.68 -2.69
C TYR A 51 -10.60 -2.95 -2.00
N THR A 52 -11.45 -3.73 -2.67
CA THR A 52 -12.27 -4.78 -2.02
C THR A 52 -12.01 -6.19 -2.52
N GLY A 53 -11.24 -6.34 -3.60
CA GLY A 53 -10.89 -7.62 -4.18
C GLY A 53 -9.92 -8.42 -3.32
N PRO A 54 -9.58 -9.65 -3.76
CA PRO A 54 -8.55 -10.46 -3.12
C PRO A 54 -7.23 -9.68 -3.03
N ASN A 55 -6.62 -9.64 -1.84
CA ASN A 55 -5.43 -8.83 -1.56
C ASN A 55 -5.59 -7.31 -1.84
N GLY A 56 -6.83 -6.81 -1.82
CA GLY A 56 -7.14 -5.39 -1.95
C GLY A 56 -6.71 -4.56 -0.73
N LEU A 57 -6.86 -3.24 -0.84
CA LEU A 57 -6.50 -2.29 0.21
C LEU A 57 -7.25 -2.53 1.53
N LEU A 58 -8.48 -3.04 1.47
CA LEU A 58 -9.32 -3.33 2.63
C LEU A 58 -9.30 -4.83 3.02
N HIS A 59 -8.34 -5.60 2.51
CA HIS A 59 -8.30 -7.06 2.67
C HIS A 59 -8.30 -7.53 4.14
N HIS A 60 -7.62 -6.80 5.05
CA HIS A 60 -7.54 -7.15 6.48
C HIS A 60 -8.72 -6.65 7.32
N GLY A 61 -9.85 -6.29 6.69
CA GLY A 61 -11.08 -5.93 7.36
C GLY A 61 -11.02 -4.57 8.05
N ASN A 62 -11.46 -4.51 9.31
CA ASN A 62 -11.77 -3.24 9.96
C ASN A 62 -10.56 -2.52 10.57
N LEU A 63 -9.33 -3.03 10.49
CA LEU A 63 -8.13 -2.29 10.91
C LEU A 63 -7.28 -1.91 9.70
N LEU A 64 -7.21 -0.61 9.41
CA LEU A 64 -6.51 -0.07 8.25
C LEU A 64 -5.16 0.55 8.58
N ARG A 65 -4.22 0.25 7.71
CA ARG A 65 -3.13 1.14 7.31
C ARG A 65 -3.19 1.12 5.78
N PRO A 66 -3.16 2.24 5.04
CA PRO A 66 -2.77 3.62 5.38
C PRO A 66 -3.81 4.42 6.19
N TRP A 67 -3.44 5.64 6.63
CA TRP A 67 -4.35 6.60 7.26
C TRP A 67 -5.08 7.50 6.26
N LEU A 68 -4.53 7.65 5.06
CA LEU A 68 -5.12 8.46 4.00
C LEU A 68 -5.14 7.68 2.68
N PHE A 69 -6.33 7.63 2.10
CA PHE A 69 -6.57 7.12 0.76
C PHE A 69 -6.96 8.30 -0.14
N ILE A 70 -6.28 8.44 -1.28
CA ILE A 70 -6.59 9.42 -2.30
C ILE A 70 -6.87 8.65 -3.59
N ASP A 71 -8.14 8.62 -4.00
CA ASP A 71 -8.47 8.12 -5.33
C ASP A 71 -8.48 9.28 -6.32
N SER A 72 -7.57 9.23 -7.28
CA SER A 72 -7.43 10.22 -8.35
C SER A 72 -7.95 9.69 -9.69
N SER A 73 -8.60 8.52 -9.68
CA SER A 73 -9.20 7.91 -10.86
C SER A 73 -10.44 8.68 -11.33
N THR A 74 -10.66 8.75 -12.64
CA THR A 74 -11.92 9.28 -13.20
C THR A 74 -12.97 8.17 -13.22
N ILE A 75 -13.78 8.07 -12.16
CA ILE A 75 -14.78 7.02 -11.98
C ILE A 75 -16.18 7.58 -11.73
N ASP A 76 -17.19 6.70 -11.77
CA ASP A 76 -18.55 7.09 -11.42
C ASP A 76 -18.65 7.51 -9.94
N PRO A 77 -19.43 8.56 -9.60
CA PRO A 77 -19.52 9.03 -8.23
C PRO A 77 -20.13 8.03 -7.23
N GLN A 78 -20.89 7.04 -7.71
CA GLN A 78 -21.50 6.04 -6.84
C GLN A 78 -20.45 5.08 -6.29
N THR A 79 -19.50 4.66 -7.13
CA THR A 79 -18.35 3.85 -6.72
C THR A 79 -17.48 4.59 -5.70
N SER A 80 -17.14 5.87 -5.94
CA SER A 80 -16.38 6.66 -4.96
C SER A 80 -17.07 6.75 -3.60
N ARG A 81 -18.39 6.99 -3.58
CA ARG A 81 -19.17 7.06 -2.33
C ARG A 81 -19.22 5.72 -1.60
N ARG A 82 -19.39 4.60 -2.32
CA ARG A 82 -19.40 3.25 -1.72
C ARG A 82 -18.07 2.97 -1.05
N ILE A 83 -16.96 3.24 -1.73
CA ILE A 83 -15.61 3.01 -1.19
C ILE A 83 -15.33 3.89 0.01
N SER A 84 -15.64 5.18 -0.07
CA SER A 84 -15.55 6.08 1.07
C SER A 84 -16.33 5.55 2.28
N ALA A 85 -17.58 5.11 2.08
CA ALA A 85 -18.40 4.56 3.15
C ALA A 85 -17.85 3.24 3.73
N MET A 86 -17.17 2.41 2.94
CA MET A 86 -16.48 1.21 3.44
C MET A 86 -15.26 1.58 4.28
N VAL A 87 -14.42 2.49 3.78
CA VAL A 87 -13.23 2.99 4.51
C VAL A 87 -13.63 3.64 5.84
N SER A 88 -14.69 4.46 5.86
CA SER A 88 -15.17 5.12 7.08
C SER A 88 -15.69 4.18 8.16
N LYS A 89 -16.00 2.91 7.83
CA LYS A 89 -16.42 1.90 8.81
C LYS A 89 -15.24 1.19 9.47
N CYS A 90 -14.02 1.43 8.99
CA CYS A 90 -12.83 0.83 9.56
C CYS A 90 -12.19 1.73 10.62
N ALA A 91 -11.47 1.12 11.55
CA ALA A 91 -10.58 1.76 12.50
C ALA A 91 -9.15 1.84 11.93
N LEU A 92 -8.38 2.83 12.37
CA LEU A 92 -6.98 2.97 11.98
C LEU A 92 -6.07 2.14 12.89
N LYS A 93 -5.11 1.42 12.31
CA LYS A 93 -3.98 0.84 13.04
C LYS A 93 -3.14 1.98 13.61
N GLU A 94 -2.81 1.88 14.90
CA GLU A 94 -1.86 2.79 15.55
C GLU A 94 -0.51 2.79 14.81
N LYS A 95 0.24 3.89 14.91
CA LYS A 95 1.62 3.94 14.41
C LYS A 95 2.39 2.81 15.08
N LYS A 96 2.94 1.87 14.29
CA LYS A 96 4.14 1.15 14.73
C LYS A 96 5.17 2.24 15.04
N ALA A 97 5.40 2.52 16.33
CA ALA A 97 6.55 3.28 16.76
C ALA A 97 7.75 2.63 16.06
N PHE A 98 8.57 3.43 15.40
CA PHE A 98 9.85 2.99 14.88
C PHE A 98 10.65 2.50 16.09
N ILE A 99 10.51 1.22 16.45
CA ILE A 99 11.49 0.55 17.30
C ILE A 99 12.72 0.54 16.41
N LEU A 100 13.63 1.48 16.68
CA LEU A 100 15.00 1.40 16.22
C LEU A 100 15.48 0.02 16.67
N GLN A 101 15.50 -0.95 15.75
CA GLN A 101 16.34 -2.11 15.95
C GLN A 101 17.75 -1.54 16.03
N PRO A 102 18.48 -1.70 17.16
CA PRO A 102 19.88 -1.38 17.16
C PRO A 102 20.49 -2.29 16.09
N GLN A 103 21.05 -1.69 15.03
CA GLN A 103 21.95 -2.37 14.13
C GLN A 103 23.20 -2.74 14.96
N GLY A 104 23.09 -3.81 15.73
CA GLY A 104 24.18 -4.43 16.46
C GLY A 104 25.11 -5.05 15.43
N SER A 105 26.12 -4.28 15.04
CA SER A 105 27.32 -4.74 14.36
C SER A 105 27.79 -6.07 14.95
N LYS A 106 27.79 -7.14 14.14
CA LYS A 106 28.61 -8.32 14.42
C LYS A 106 30.08 -7.90 14.30
N LEU A 107 30.64 -7.38 15.38
CA LEU A 107 32.09 -7.39 15.58
C LEU A 107 32.51 -8.85 15.76
N LYS A 108 33.22 -9.37 14.76
CA LYS A 108 34.07 -10.55 14.91
C LYS A 108 34.98 -10.30 16.12
N LYS A 109 34.79 -11.05 17.21
CA LYS A 109 35.88 -11.24 18.17
C LYS A 109 36.83 -12.27 17.57
N LEU A 110 37.97 -11.77 17.08
CA LEU A 110 39.18 -12.56 16.97
C LEU A 110 39.66 -12.94 18.38
N ASN A 111 39.97 -14.22 18.52
CA ASN A 111 40.98 -14.86 19.37
C ASN A 111 40.96 -14.70 20.90
N GLY A 112 41.06 -15.87 21.53
CA GLY A 112 41.49 -16.17 22.88
C GLY A 112 41.62 -17.68 22.97
#